data_AF-A0A7R9HES1-F1
#
_entry.id   AF-A0A7R9HES1-F1
#
_cell.length_a   1.000
_cell.length_b   1.000
_cell.length_c   1.000
_cell.angle_alpha   90.00
_cell.angle_beta   90.00
_cell.angle_gamma   90.00
#
_symmetry.space_group_name_H-M   'P 1'
#
loop_
_entity.id
_entity.type
_entity.pdbx_description
1 polymer ?
#
loop_
_entity_poly.entity_id
_entity_poly.type
_entity_poly.pdbx_seq_one_letter_code
_entity_poly.pdbx_strand_id
1 'polypeptide(L)'
;MDPWFSSGKWLLYADIKDLEHFFLGIDVSFNSEMLVVLRTKYGVELKEVYRARNVLPLQICHFGSWNKSCGFEGPDLEFHDRRNDLHGLAMRTESVHFPPLSTRKGRYEFGGFVGETWHILEQVLNFTSEFISLPDISWGVRLSNGSWTGLVGAVQSNQVDVIAALLTFTSQRSEIADFSITWSDLK
;
A
#
# COMPACT_ATOMS: atom_id res chain seq x y z
N MET A 1 16.37 1.57 3.88
CA MET A 1 16.29 0.10 3.97
C MET A 1 16.66 -0.31 5.38
N ASP A 2 15.65 -0.77 6.13
CA ASP A 2 15.72 -1.38 7.47
C ASP A 2 14.34 -2.09 7.68
N PRO A 3 14.17 -3.05 8.61
CA PRO A 3 14.53 -4.44 8.39
C PRO A 3 13.36 -5.41 8.72
N TRP A 4 12.24 -5.34 7.99
CA TRP A 4 11.19 -6.37 8.08
C TRP A 4 10.57 -6.61 6.71
N PHE A 5 10.82 -7.79 6.13
CA PHE A 5 10.08 -8.45 5.05
C PHE A 5 9.39 -7.57 3.97
N SER A 6 9.98 -6.46 3.53
CA SER A 6 9.19 -5.43 2.82
C SER A 6 8.99 -5.66 1.32
N SER A 7 9.48 -6.77 0.74
CA SER A 7 9.27 -7.12 -0.69
C SER A 7 9.67 -8.56 -1.06
N GLY A 8 9.57 -9.51 -0.12
CA GLY A 8 10.03 -10.90 -0.37
C GLY A 8 8.97 -11.79 -1.03
N LYS A 9 9.41 -12.78 -1.81
CA LYS A 9 8.58 -13.92 -2.23
C LYS A 9 8.83 -15.10 -1.29
N TRP A 10 7.76 -15.65 -0.73
CA TRP A 10 7.82 -16.70 0.27
C TRP A 10 6.91 -17.85 -0.14
N LEU A 11 7.43 -19.07 0.02
CA LEU A 11 6.67 -20.29 -0.21
C LEU A 11 6.69 -21.11 1.08
N LEU A 12 5.54 -21.22 1.74
CA LEU A 12 5.36 -21.99 2.96
C LEU A 12 4.66 -23.31 2.64
N TYR A 13 5.36 -24.42 2.81
CA TYR A 13 4.77 -25.76 2.74
C TYR A 13 4.45 -26.25 4.14
N ALA A 14 3.16 -26.40 4.48
CA ALA A 14 2.76 -26.83 5.81
C ALA A 14 1.36 -27.48 5.82
N ASP A 15 1.15 -28.43 6.74
CA ASP A 15 -0.16 -29.05 7.00
C ASP A 15 -0.98 -28.16 7.96
N ILE A 16 -1.39 -27.00 7.48
CA ILE A 16 -2.12 -25.99 8.25
C ILE A 16 -3.61 -26.12 7.96
N LYS A 17 -4.41 -26.38 9.00
CA LYS A 17 -5.87 -26.45 8.90
C LYS A 17 -6.54 -25.09 9.06
N ASP A 18 -5.95 -24.22 9.86
CA ASP A 18 -6.46 -22.88 10.17
C ASP A 18 -5.34 -21.85 9.92
N LEU A 19 -5.43 -21.20 8.76
CA LEU A 19 -4.45 -20.19 8.35
C LEU A 19 -4.59 -18.89 9.15
N GLU A 20 -5.80 -18.51 9.55
CA GLU A 20 -6.01 -17.29 10.33
C GLU A 20 -5.34 -17.41 11.70
N HIS A 21 -5.52 -18.56 12.35
CA HIS A 21 -4.87 -18.85 13.62
C HIS A 21 -3.35 -18.98 13.48
N PHE A 22 -2.86 -19.64 12.42
CA PHE A 22 -1.41 -19.79 12.20
C PHE A 22 -0.71 -18.43 12.01
N PHE A 23 -1.32 -17.52 11.25
CA PHE A 23 -0.80 -16.17 11.02
C PHE A 23 -1.25 -15.15 12.08
N LEU A 24 -1.77 -15.62 13.23
CA LEU A 24 -2.09 -14.74 14.34
C LEU A 24 -0.80 -14.16 14.94
N GLY A 25 -0.70 -12.83 14.98
CA GLY A 25 0.50 -12.13 15.46
C GLY A 25 1.67 -12.13 14.47
N ILE A 26 1.50 -12.73 13.29
CA ILE A 26 2.45 -12.61 12.18
C ILE A 26 1.98 -11.49 11.26
N ASP A 27 2.85 -10.50 11.08
CA ASP A 27 2.65 -9.48 10.07
C ASP A 27 3.12 -9.98 8.71
N VAL A 28 2.17 -10.21 7.80
CA VAL A 28 2.44 -10.50 6.40
C VAL A 28 2.20 -9.23 5.60
N SER A 29 3.27 -8.46 5.41
CA SER A 29 3.24 -7.18 4.71
C SER A 29 2.57 -7.30 3.33
N PHE A 30 1.77 -6.29 2.98
CA PHE A 30 1.11 -6.18 1.67
C PHE A 30 2.07 -6.35 0.48
N ASN A 31 3.31 -5.85 0.62
CA ASN A 31 4.33 -5.89 -0.43
C ASN A 31 5.06 -7.25 -0.52
N SER A 32 4.79 -8.20 0.38
CA SER A 32 5.33 -9.55 0.30
C SER A 32 4.38 -10.49 -0.46
N GLU A 33 4.95 -11.36 -1.30
CA GLU A 33 4.23 -12.44 -1.96
C GLU A 33 4.37 -13.72 -1.13
N MET A 34 3.49 -13.91 -0.15
CA MET A 34 3.46 -15.11 0.68
C MET A 34 2.46 -16.11 0.13
N LEU A 35 2.97 -17.26 -0.33
CA LEU A 35 2.17 -18.37 -0.83
C LEU A 35 2.24 -19.55 0.14
N VAL A 36 1.08 -20.06 0.53
CA VAL A 36 0.93 -21.25 1.37
C VAL A 36 0.49 -22.41 0.51
N VAL A 37 1.28 -23.49 0.53
CA VAL A 37 1.02 -24.72 -0.22
C VAL A 37 0.32 -25.71 0.69
N LEU A 38 -0.92 -26.04 0.34
CA LEU A 38 -1.77 -26.99 1.05
C LEU A 38 -1.86 -28.28 0.25
N ARG A 39 -1.59 -29.42 0.90
CA ARG A 39 -1.64 -30.72 0.25
C ARG A 39 -3.09 -31.17 0.05
N THR A 40 -3.39 -31.64 -1.16
CA THR A 40 -4.68 -32.27 -1.47
C THR A 40 -4.48 -33.75 -1.80
N LYS A 41 -5.58 -34.49 -2.00
CA LYS A 41 -5.52 -35.91 -2.37
C LYS A 41 -4.80 -36.14 -3.71
N TYR A 42 -4.88 -35.17 -4.64
CA TYR A 42 -4.43 -35.34 -6.03
C TYR A 42 -3.34 -34.36 -6.46
N GLY A 43 -2.88 -33.48 -5.55
CA GLY A 43 -1.91 -32.45 -5.87
C GLY A 43 -1.71 -31.48 -4.71
N VAL A 44 -1.60 -30.20 -5.03
CA VAL A 44 -1.52 -29.11 -4.05
C VAL A 44 -2.41 -27.94 -4.48
N GLU A 45 -2.90 -27.21 -3.50
CA GLU A 45 -3.55 -25.90 -3.65
C GLU A 45 -2.60 -24.83 -3.10
N LEU A 46 -2.52 -23.68 -3.76
CA LEU A 46 -1.74 -22.54 -3.33
C LEU A 46 -2.69 -21.43 -2.94
N LYS A 47 -2.49 -20.89 -1.73
CA LYS A 47 -3.19 -19.70 -1.25
C LYS A 47 -2.21 -18.57 -1.06
N GLU A 48 -2.58 -17.39 -1.53
CA GLU A 48 -1.85 -16.16 -1.27
C GLU A 48 -2.39 -15.54 0.02
N VAL A 49 -1.49 -15.11 0.91
CA VAL A 49 -1.86 -14.50 2.19
C VAL A 49 -1.16 -13.18 2.40
N TYR A 50 -1.87 -12.16 2.87
CA TYR A 50 -1.31 -10.83 3.14
C TYR A 50 -2.22 -10.01 4.07
N ARG A 51 -1.72 -8.87 4.55
CA ARG A 51 -2.53 -7.83 5.21
C ARG A 51 -2.27 -6.48 4.54
N ALA A 52 -3.34 -5.73 4.25
CA ALA A 52 -3.20 -4.34 3.79
C ALA A 52 -2.53 -3.46 4.87
N ARG A 53 -2.77 -3.76 6.15
CA ARG A 53 -2.04 -3.25 7.31
C ARG A 53 -2.18 -4.24 8.46
N ASN A 54 -1.21 -4.28 9.36
CA ASN A 54 -1.13 -5.27 10.45
C ASN A 54 -2.38 -5.30 11.35
N VAL A 55 -3.06 -4.16 11.48
CA VAL A 55 -4.29 -4.01 12.27
C VAL A 55 -5.55 -4.51 11.55
N LEU A 56 -5.47 -4.74 10.24
CA LEU A 56 -6.57 -5.24 9.42
C LEU A 56 -6.56 -6.79 9.36
N PRO A 57 -7.73 -7.41 9.08
CA PRO A 57 -7.83 -8.86 8.92
C PRO A 57 -6.89 -9.43 7.87
N LEU A 58 -6.55 -10.71 8.05
CA LEU A 58 -5.73 -11.45 7.09
C LEU A 58 -6.55 -11.69 5.85
N GLN A 59 -5.95 -11.43 4.69
CA GLN A 59 -6.51 -11.80 3.42
C GLN A 59 -5.96 -13.16 3.03
N ILE A 60 -6.85 -14.07 2.65
CA ILE A 60 -6.51 -15.41 2.19
C ILE A 60 -7.20 -15.61 0.85
N CYS A 61 -6.43 -15.54 -0.22
CA CYS A 61 -6.92 -15.61 -1.59
C CYS A 61 -6.46 -16.91 -2.24
N HIS A 62 -7.30 -17.51 -3.08
CA HIS A 62 -6.83 -18.62 -3.93
C HIS A 62 -5.84 -18.07 -4.95
N PHE A 63 -4.65 -18.69 -5.03
CA PHE A 63 -3.60 -18.30 -5.97
C PHE A 63 -3.56 -19.24 -7.17
N GLY A 64 -3.66 -20.54 -6.92
CA GLY A 64 -3.56 -21.52 -7.97
C GLY A 64 -3.57 -22.94 -7.44
N SER A 65 -3.42 -23.89 -8.35
CA SER A 65 -3.33 -25.30 -8.01
C SER A 65 -2.27 -25.99 -8.86
N TRP A 66 -1.77 -27.11 -8.36
CA TRP A 66 -0.91 -27.97 -9.16
C TRP A 66 -1.30 -29.43 -8.99
N ASN A 67 -1.33 -30.17 -10.10
CA ASN A 67 -1.47 -31.62 -10.10
C ASN A 67 -0.67 -32.25 -11.26
N LYS A 68 -0.49 -33.58 -11.22
CA LYS A 68 0.30 -34.29 -12.23
C LYS A 68 -0.30 -34.26 -13.65
N SER A 69 -1.62 -34.14 -13.76
CA SER A 69 -2.32 -34.23 -15.04
C SER A 69 -2.35 -32.90 -15.78
N CYS A 70 -2.52 -31.79 -15.06
CA CYS A 70 -2.70 -30.45 -15.64
C CYS A 70 -1.48 -29.54 -15.44
N GLY A 71 -0.52 -29.89 -14.58
CA GLY A 71 0.59 -29.00 -14.23
C GLY A 71 0.16 -27.92 -13.25
N PHE A 72 0.81 -26.74 -13.31
CA PHE A 72 0.46 -25.58 -12.49
C PHE A 72 -0.56 -24.71 -13.22
N GLU A 73 -1.65 -24.39 -12.54
CA GLU A 73 -2.66 -23.44 -12.95
C GLU A 73 -2.63 -22.27 -11.97
N GLY A 74 -2.07 -21.15 -12.40
CA GLY A 74 -1.90 -19.94 -11.59
C GLY A 74 -2.86 -18.82 -11.97
N PRO A 75 -2.70 -17.62 -11.40
CA PRO A 75 -3.54 -16.49 -11.74
C PRO A 75 -3.11 -15.86 -13.08
N ASP A 76 -4.07 -15.37 -13.85
CA ASP A 76 -3.84 -14.56 -15.07
C ASP A 76 -3.57 -13.07 -14.76
N LEU A 77 -3.56 -12.70 -13.47
CA LEU A 77 -3.40 -11.33 -12.98
C LEU A 77 -2.03 -11.09 -12.35
N GLU A 78 -1.49 -9.90 -12.58
CA GLU A 78 -0.23 -9.47 -11.96
C GLU A 78 -0.38 -9.26 -10.45
N PHE A 79 0.76 -9.10 -9.76
CA PHE A 79 0.84 -9.07 -8.30
C PHE A 79 -0.10 -8.05 -7.64
N HIS A 80 -0.12 -6.81 -8.16
CA HIS A 80 -0.94 -5.74 -7.61
C HIS A 80 -2.39 -5.80 -8.08
N ASP A 81 -2.67 -6.33 -9.27
CA ASP A 81 -4.04 -6.50 -9.79
C ASP A 81 -4.84 -7.48 -8.93
N ARG A 82 -4.18 -8.51 -8.37
CA ARG A 82 -4.80 -9.42 -7.40
C ARG A 82 -5.10 -8.77 -6.04
N ARG A 83 -4.48 -7.61 -5.75
CA ARG A 83 -4.53 -6.90 -4.47
C ARG A 83 -5.13 -5.51 -4.63
N ASN A 84 -6.16 -5.38 -5.46
CA ASN A 84 -6.77 -4.11 -5.81
C ASN A 84 -7.83 -3.61 -4.81
N ASP A 85 -7.88 -4.20 -3.62
CA ASP A 85 -8.76 -3.82 -2.51
C ASP A 85 -7.91 -3.66 -1.24
N LEU A 86 -8.00 -2.48 -0.60
CA LEU A 86 -7.29 -2.12 0.62
C LEU A 86 -8.15 -2.30 1.88
N HIS A 87 -9.32 -2.91 1.74
CA HIS A 87 -10.18 -3.43 2.80
C HIS A 87 -10.58 -2.37 3.85
N GLY A 88 -10.89 -1.16 3.39
CA GLY A 88 -11.30 -0.04 4.22
C GLY A 88 -10.15 0.60 5.01
N LEU A 89 -8.90 0.40 4.59
CA LEU A 89 -7.73 0.98 5.25
C LEU A 89 -7.90 2.50 5.45
N ALA A 90 -7.75 2.98 6.68
CA ALA A 90 -7.67 4.40 6.96
C ALA A 90 -6.23 4.90 6.76
N MET A 91 -6.02 5.71 5.71
CA MET A 91 -4.74 6.34 5.42
C MET A 91 -4.68 7.73 6.02
N ARG A 92 -3.69 7.96 6.89
CA ARG A 92 -3.38 9.30 7.39
C ARG A 92 -2.82 10.11 6.23
N THR A 93 -3.61 11.05 5.74
CA THR A 93 -3.33 11.74 4.48
C THR A 93 -3.11 13.21 4.76
N GLU A 94 -2.21 13.83 4.01
CA GLU A 94 -2.06 15.28 4.04
C GLU A 94 -1.81 15.83 2.64
N SER A 95 -2.23 17.08 2.43
CA SER A 95 -2.12 17.81 1.18
C SER A 95 -1.85 19.29 1.42
N VAL A 96 -1.40 19.99 0.39
CA VAL A 96 -1.20 21.43 0.39
C VAL A 96 -2.32 22.12 -0.38
N HIS A 97 -2.80 23.24 0.16
CA HIS A 97 -3.76 24.10 -0.52
C HIS A 97 -3.04 24.84 -1.67
N PHE A 98 -3.28 24.40 -2.91
CA PHE A 98 -2.67 24.95 -4.12
C PHE A 98 -3.69 24.98 -5.28
N PRO A 99 -4.64 25.92 -5.26
CA PRO A 99 -5.69 26.00 -6.28
C PRO A 99 -5.13 26.32 -7.68
N PRO A 100 -5.75 25.81 -8.77
CA PRO A 100 -6.91 24.92 -8.78
C PRO A 100 -6.55 23.43 -8.65
N LEU A 101 -5.26 23.09 -8.53
CA LEU A 101 -4.77 21.71 -8.59
C LEU A 101 -5.12 20.92 -7.33
N SER A 102 -5.07 21.57 -6.17
CA SER A 102 -5.48 21.00 -4.89
C SER A 102 -6.18 22.09 -4.08
N THR A 103 -7.42 21.84 -3.69
CA THR A 103 -8.16 22.73 -2.79
C THR A 103 -8.45 21.99 -1.51
N ARG A 104 -8.04 22.57 -0.39
CA ARG A 104 -8.36 22.07 0.95
C ARG A 104 -9.11 23.12 1.75
N LYS A 105 -10.28 22.77 2.29
CA LYS A 105 -11.04 23.59 3.26
C LYS A 105 -11.43 22.72 4.46
N GLY A 106 -10.84 23.00 5.61
CA GLY A 106 -11.03 22.18 6.80
C GLY A 106 -10.58 20.73 6.59
N ARG A 107 -11.25 19.80 7.28
CA ARG A 107 -10.90 18.37 7.27
C ARG A 107 -11.62 17.55 6.18
N TYR A 108 -12.74 18.03 5.67
CA TYR A 108 -13.65 17.23 4.83
C TYR A 108 -13.70 17.66 3.37
N GLU A 109 -13.23 18.86 3.04
CA GLU A 109 -13.26 19.35 1.65
C GLU A 109 -11.86 19.25 1.06
N PHE A 110 -11.62 18.18 0.31
CA PHE A 110 -10.46 18.00 -0.54
C PHE A 110 -10.93 17.90 -2.00
N GLY A 111 -10.41 18.78 -2.85
CA GLY A 111 -10.88 18.93 -4.23
C GLY A 111 -9.80 19.46 -5.16
N GLY A 112 -10.22 19.95 -6.32
CA GLY A 112 -9.31 20.19 -7.44
C GLY A 112 -8.86 18.88 -8.08
N PHE A 113 -7.99 18.96 -9.08
CA PHE A 113 -7.54 17.80 -9.85
C PHE A 113 -7.00 16.65 -8.96
N VAL A 114 -6.16 16.99 -7.97
CA VAL A 114 -5.59 15.99 -7.06
C VAL A 114 -6.67 15.40 -6.15
N GLY A 115 -7.57 16.24 -5.63
CA GLY A 115 -8.64 15.78 -4.73
C GLY A 115 -9.64 14.85 -5.43
N GLU A 116 -10.03 15.18 -6.66
CA GLU A 116 -10.92 14.34 -7.48
C GLU A 116 -10.24 13.00 -7.82
N THR A 117 -8.97 13.03 -8.23
CA THR A 117 -8.19 11.81 -8.49
C THR A 117 -8.12 10.95 -7.24
N TRP A 118 -7.79 11.56 -6.09
CA TRP A 118 -7.66 10.86 -4.82
C TRP A 118 -8.98 10.21 -4.39
N HIS A 119 -10.10 10.90 -4.57
CA HIS A 119 -11.42 10.34 -4.26
C HIS A 119 -11.78 9.14 -5.16
N ILE A 120 -11.40 9.17 -6.44
CA ILE A 120 -11.56 8.01 -7.33
C ILE A 120 -10.71 6.84 -6.81
N LEU A 121 -9.47 7.09 -6.38
CA LEU A 121 -8.61 6.05 -5.80
C LEU A 121 -9.22 5.46 -4.52
N GLU A 122 -9.76 6.29 -3.62
CA GLU A 122 -10.46 5.83 -2.41
C GLU A 122 -11.58 4.83 -2.76
N GLN A 123 -12.37 5.15 -3.79
CA GLN A 123 -13.47 4.31 -4.25
C GLN A 123 -12.99 3.02 -4.91
N VAL A 124 -12.04 3.11 -5.84
CA VAL A 124 -11.58 1.97 -6.65
C VAL A 124 -10.77 0.98 -5.80
N LEU A 125 -9.97 1.49 -4.87
CA LEU A 125 -9.09 0.67 -4.03
C LEU A 125 -9.68 0.41 -2.65
N ASN A 126 -10.89 0.88 -2.35
CA ASN A 126 -11.58 0.67 -1.08
C ASN A 126 -10.73 1.04 0.15
N PHE A 127 -10.34 2.31 0.24
CA PHE A 127 -9.70 2.89 1.43
C PHE A 127 -10.37 4.20 1.81
N THR A 128 -10.03 4.73 2.99
CA THR A 128 -10.54 6.03 3.47
C THR A 128 -9.39 6.94 3.88
N SER A 129 -9.57 8.25 3.73
CA SER A 129 -8.59 9.23 4.19
C SER A 129 -8.93 9.81 5.55
N GLU A 130 -7.95 9.76 6.45
CA GLU A 130 -7.91 10.59 7.65
C GLU A 130 -7.02 11.81 7.38
N PHE A 131 -7.61 12.94 7.00
CA PHE A 131 -6.85 14.16 6.75
C PHE A 131 -6.31 14.75 8.05
N ILE A 132 -5.03 14.55 8.30
CA ILE A 132 -4.29 15.16 9.41
C ILE A 132 -4.09 16.63 9.08
N SER A 133 -4.28 17.55 10.03
CA SER A 133 -4.06 18.99 9.82
C SER A 133 -2.76 19.39 10.50
N LEU A 134 -1.73 19.69 9.72
CA LEU A 134 -0.45 20.18 10.25
C LEU A 134 -0.36 21.70 10.17
N PRO A 135 0.19 22.38 11.21
CA PRO A 135 0.45 23.81 11.15
C PRO A 135 1.52 24.12 10.09
N ASP A 136 1.37 25.26 9.41
CA ASP A 136 2.35 25.80 8.44
C ASP A 136 2.76 24.80 7.34
N ILE A 137 1.76 24.18 6.69
CA ILE A 137 2.01 23.20 5.64
C ILE A 137 2.75 23.82 4.45
N SER A 138 3.90 23.23 4.12
CA SER A 138 4.73 23.56 2.96
C SER A 138 5.17 22.27 2.27
N TRP A 139 5.74 22.36 1.07
CA TRP A 139 6.21 21.18 0.33
C TRP A 139 7.32 20.41 1.06
N GLY A 140 8.11 21.10 1.88
CA GLY A 140 9.22 20.55 2.64
C GLY A 140 10.59 20.89 2.07
N VAL A 141 11.47 21.30 2.98
CA VAL A 141 12.87 21.67 2.75
C VAL A 141 13.75 20.79 3.62
N ARG A 142 14.83 20.25 3.03
CA ARG A 142 15.83 19.49 3.79
C ARG A 142 16.68 20.46 4.60
N LEU A 143 16.74 20.24 5.91
CA LEU A 143 17.58 20.99 6.82
C LEU A 143 19.00 20.40 6.84
N SER A 144 19.96 21.15 7.38
CA SER A 144 21.37 20.75 7.45
C SER A 144 21.59 19.47 8.27
N ASN A 145 20.71 19.19 9.24
CA ASN A 145 20.71 17.97 10.06
C ASN A 145 20.10 16.76 9.34
N GLY A 146 19.68 16.90 8.07
CA GLY A 146 19.08 15.83 7.27
C GLY A 146 17.57 15.63 7.48
N SER A 147 16.95 16.31 8.45
CA SER A 147 15.49 16.26 8.62
C SER A 147 14.78 17.14 7.59
N TRP A 148 13.51 16.83 7.32
CA TRP A 148 12.67 17.59 6.42
C TRP A 148 11.59 18.37 7.17
N THR A 149 11.23 19.53 6.63
CA THR A 149 10.03 20.28 7.04
C THR A 149 8.82 19.89 6.18
N GLY A 150 7.65 20.44 6.50
CA GLY A 150 6.45 20.36 5.65
C GLY A 150 5.98 18.92 5.38
N LEU A 151 5.38 18.72 4.21
CA LEU A 151 4.82 17.43 3.78
C LEU A 151 5.84 16.29 3.81
N VAL A 152 7.06 16.51 3.29
CA VAL A 152 8.12 15.49 3.30
C VAL A 152 8.55 15.17 4.73
N GLY A 153 8.64 16.17 5.60
CA GLY A 153 8.92 15.98 7.03
C GLY A 153 7.82 15.20 7.76
N ALA A 154 6.56 15.41 7.39
CA ALA A 154 5.43 14.69 7.95
C ALA A 154 5.49 13.18 7.63
N VAL A 155 5.88 12.81 6.41
CA VAL A 155 6.12 11.40 6.05
C VAL A 155 7.36 10.87 6.78
N GLN A 156 8.47 11.61 6.79
CA GLN A 156 9.71 11.20 7.46
C GLN A 156 9.50 10.89 8.95
N SER A 157 8.64 11.68 9.62
CA SER A 157 8.31 11.53 11.04
C SER A 157 7.11 10.62 11.30
N ASN A 158 6.60 9.92 10.27
CA ASN A 158 5.47 9.00 10.35
C ASN A 158 4.19 9.64 10.91
N GLN A 159 3.99 10.95 10.68
CA GLN A 159 2.75 11.66 11.04
C GLN A 159 1.64 11.38 10.04
N VAL A 160 2.01 11.17 8.78
CA VAL A 160 1.11 10.85 7.67
C VAL A 160 1.66 9.65 6.91
N ASP A 161 0.78 8.85 6.34
CA ASP A 161 1.10 7.68 5.53
C ASP A 161 1.34 8.07 4.06
N VAL A 162 0.63 9.09 3.57
CA VAL A 162 0.66 9.51 2.17
C VAL A 162 0.46 11.00 2.00
N ILE A 163 1.15 11.56 1.00
CA ILE A 163 0.99 12.94 0.55
C ILE A 163 0.13 12.93 -0.71
N ALA A 164 -1.08 13.48 -0.64
CA ALA A 164 -1.96 13.64 -1.79
C ALA A 164 -1.73 15.02 -2.43
N ALA A 165 -0.61 15.20 -3.14
CA ALA A 165 -0.26 16.47 -3.79
C ALA A 165 0.62 16.29 -5.03
N LEU A 166 0.70 17.32 -5.88
CA LEU A 166 1.65 17.37 -7.01
C LEU A 166 3.06 17.70 -6.51
N LEU A 167 3.65 16.76 -5.78
CA LEU A 167 5.00 16.89 -5.25
C LEU A 167 6.03 16.53 -6.34
N THR A 168 6.94 17.47 -6.63
CA THR A 168 8.03 17.20 -7.60
C THR A 168 8.92 16.06 -7.11
N PHE A 169 9.08 15.05 -7.97
CA PHE A 169 10.04 13.97 -7.79
C PHE A 169 11.47 14.51 -7.82
N THR A 170 12.27 14.14 -6.82
CA THR A 170 13.71 14.46 -6.76
C THR A 170 14.42 13.31 -6.05
N SER A 171 15.70 13.06 -6.37
CA SER A 171 16.50 12.02 -5.72
C SER A 171 16.53 12.16 -4.19
N GLN A 172 16.55 13.40 -3.69
CA GLN A 172 16.57 13.65 -2.24
C GLN A 172 15.25 13.31 -1.55
N ARG A 173 14.11 13.47 -2.24
CA ARG A 173 12.80 13.11 -1.68
C ARG A 173 12.53 11.60 -1.79
N SER A 174 13.06 10.95 -2.81
CA SER A 174 12.96 9.48 -2.94
C SER A 174 13.79 8.72 -1.88
N GLU A 175 14.73 9.39 -1.20
CA GLU A 175 15.36 8.82 0.00
C GLU A 175 14.39 8.68 1.18
N ILE A 176 13.27 9.42 1.16
CA ILE A 176 12.33 9.54 2.29
C ILE A 176 11.00 8.85 2.00
N ALA A 177 10.51 8.91 0.76
CA ALA A 177 9.21 8.40 0.37
C ALA A 177 9.24 7.80 -1.03
N ASP A 178 8.41 6.77 -1.24
CA ASP A 178 8.11 6.26 -2.57
C ASP A 178 7.12 7.20 -3.28
N PHE A 179 7.18 7.21 -4.62
CA PHE A 179 6.33 8.05 -5.47
C PHE A 179 5.47 7.17 -6.36
N SER A 180 4.24 7.62 -6.63
CA SER A 180 3.46 7.05 -7.72
C SER A 180 4.11 7.36 -9.07
N ILE A 181 3.73 6.58 -10.09
CA ILE A 181 4.11 6.89 -11.47
C ILE A 181 3.70 8.32 -11.82
N THR A 182 4.58 9.01 -12.54
CA THR A 182 4.31 10.40 -12.88
C THR A 182 3.23 10.46 -13.95
N TRP A 183 2.38 11.49 -13.90
CA TRP A 183 1.37 11.73 -14.93
C TRP A 183 1.97 11.88 -16.34
N SER A 184 3.23 12.31 -16.46
CA SER A 184 3.94 12.37 -17.74
C SER A 184 4.17 11.00 -18.39
N ASP A 185 4.20 9.93 -17.59
CA ASP A 185 4.50 8.57 -18.04
C ASP A 185 3.24 7.76 -18.41
N LEU A 186 2.04 8.31 -18.17
CA LEU A 186 0.74 7.68 -18.49
C LEU A 186 0.31 7.86 -19.97
N LYS A 187 1.26 7.95 -20.90
CA LYS A 187 1.01 8.14 -22.34
C LYS A 187 1.22 6.88 -23.16
#